data_AF-A0A5D4TTF3-F1
#
_entry.id   AF-A0A5D4TTF3-F1
#
_cell.length_a   1.000
_cell.length_b   1.000
_cell.length_c   1.000
_cell.angle_alpha   90.00
_cell.angle_beta   90.00
_cell.angle_gamma   90.00
#
_symmetry.space_group_name_H-M   'P 1'
#
loop_
_entity.id
_entity.type
_entity.pdbx_description
1 polymer ?
#
loop_
_entity_poly.entity_id
_entity_poly.type
_entity_poly.pdbx_seq_one_letter_code
_entity_poly.pdbx_strand_id
1 'polypeptide(L)'
;MKRMAIFFGIIILLYSVYYDLNKGTLRLLYKESTAATAQPQVNQSSPTAPQETAGEASSSIPYVEMEVKPGDTVLSLVEDLLDGSIPVPIERVITDFEELNDVLPAKIQIGKTYKIPNYQ
;
A
#
# COMPACT_ATOMS: atom_id res chain seq x y z
N MET A 1 -5.70 49.29 16.16
CA MET A 1 -6.45 48.04 16.47
C MET A 1 -6.70 47.15 15.25
N LYS A 2 -7.14 47.67 14.10
CA LYS A 2 -7.35 46.87 12.86
C LYS A 2 -6.08 46.15 12.36
N ARG A 3 -4.92 46.80 12.44
CA ARG A 3 -3.61 46.21 12.11
C ARG A 3 -3.23 45.05 13.04
N MET A 4 -3.63 45.11 14.31
CA MET A 4 -3.42 44.01 15.26
C MET A 4 -4.35 42.83 14.99
N ALA A 5 -5.62 43.10 14.63
CA ALA A 5 -6.55 42.04 14.25
C ALA A 5 -6.08 41.27 13.00
N ILE A 6 -5.51 41.97 12.00
CA ILE A 6 -4.92 41.35 10.82
C ILE A 6 -3.72 40.47 11.20
N PHE A 7 -2.85 40.97 12.08
CA PHE A 7 -1.68 40.21 12.56
C PHE A 7 -2.09 38.90 13.26
N PHE A 8 -3.05 38.95 14.17
CA PHE A 8 -3.58 37.74 14.82
C PHE A 8 -4.27 36.80 13.81
N GLY A 9 -4.97 37.35 12.82
CA GLY A 9 -5.56 36.57 11.73
C GLY A 9 -4.51 35.80 10.92
N ILE A 10 -3.37 36.43 10.61
CA ILE A 10 -2.25 35.78 9.90
C ILE A 10 -1.65 34.66 10.76
N ILE A 11 -1.46 34.89 12.06
CA ILE A 11 -0.94 33.85 12.98
C ILE A 11 -1.87 32.63 13.03
N ILE A 12 -3.19 32.87 13.14
CA ILE A 12 -4.18 31.78 13.16
C ILE A 12 -4.18 31.03 11.83
N LEU A 13 -4.13 31.75 10.70
CA LEU A 13 -4.06 31.14 9.36
C LEU A 13 -2.83 30.23 9.23
N LEU A 14 -1.65 30.73 9.60
CA LEU A 14 -0.41 29.94 9.56
C LEU A 14 -0.48 28.72 10.48
N TYR A 15 -1.05 28.86 11.68
CA TYR A 15 -1.25 27.75 12.60
C TYR A 15 -2.19 26.69 12.03
N SER A 16 -3.30 27.09 11.39
CA SER A 16 -4.24 26.18 10.74
C SER A 16 -3.59 25.42 9.59
N VAL A 17 -2.84 26.10 8.71
CA VAL A 17 -2.09 25.45 7.62
C VAL A 17 -1.06 24.46 8.19
N TYR A 18 -0.31 24.86 9.22
CA TYR A 18 0.62 23.96 9.90
C TYR A 18 -0.10 22.74 10.51
N TYR A 19 -1.26 22.93 11.15
CA TYR A 19 -2.03 21.85 11.77
C TYR A 19 -2.57 20.89 10.71
N ASP A 20 -3.13 21.41 9.61
CA ASP A 20 -3.67 20.62 8.52
C ASP A 20 -2.58 19.76 7.85
N LEU A 21 -1.44 20.38 7.50
CA LEU A 21 -0.31 19.68 6.88
C LEU A 21 0.38 18.69 7.82
N ASN A 22 0.56 19.05 9.10
CA ASN A 22 1.45 18.31 10.00
C ASN A 22 0.69 17.45 11.02
N LYS A 23 -0.63 17.51 11.11
CA LYS A 23 -1.44 16.62 11.95
C LYS A 23 -2.60 15.96 11.20
N GLY A 24 -2.97 16.48 10.03
CA GLY A 24 -3.82 15.79 9.08
C GLY A 24 -3.13 14.60 8.41
N THR A 25 -3.80 14.03 7.41
CA THR A 25 -3.57 12.73 6.75
C THR A 25 -2.12 12.38 6.35
N LEU A 26 -1.19 13.32 6.28
CA LEU A 26 0.22 13.07 5.94
C LEU A 26 1.00 12.31 7.03
N ARG A 27 0.59 12.36 8.30
CA ARG A 27 1.29 11.64 9.39
C ARG A 27 1.02 10.14 9.46
N LEU A 28 0.03 9.62 8.74
CA LEU A 28 -0.19 8.17 8.66
C LEU A 28 0.95 7.48 7.89
N LEU A 29 1.50 8.14 6.85
CA LEU A 29 2.60 7.58 6.06
C LEU A 29 3.92 7.46 6.83
N TYR A 30 4.21 8.38 7.77
CA TYR A 30 5.46 8.36 8.54
C TYR A 30 5.36 7.59 9.87
N LYS A 31 4.17 7.47 10.45
CA LYS A 31 4.01 6.80 11.76
C LYS A 31 4.02 5.26 11.64
N GLU A 32 3.64 4.70 10.49
CA GLU A 32 3.78 3.26 10.25
C GLU A 32 5.23 2.82 9.95
N SER A 33 6.09 3.70 9.43
CA SER A 33 7.51 3.35 9.18
C SER A 33 8.41 3.39 10.42
N THR A 34 7.92 3.84 11.59
CA THR A 34 8.77 3.96 12.80
C THR A 34 8.11 3.32 14.03
N ALA A 35 7.65 2.07 13.89
CA ALA A 35 7.28 1.22 15.01
C ALA A 35 7.65 -0.25 14.73
N ALA A 36 8.88 -0.49 14.26
CA ALA A 36 9.44 -1.84 14.18
C ALA A 36 10.91 -1.83 14.66
N THR A 37 11.10 -1.99 15.97
CA THR A 37 12.36 -2.39 16.61
C THR A 37 11.94 -3.02 17.94
N ALA A 38 12.19 -4.29 18.30
CA ALA A 38 13.24 -5.27 17.99
C ALA A 38 12.66 -6.70 18.27
N GLN A 39 13.11 -7.88 17.80
CA GLN A 39 14.19 -8.44 16.96
C GLN A 39 14.05 -10.01 17.04
N PRO A 40 14.85 -10.90 16.36
CA PRO A 40 15.84 -10.71 15.29
C PRO A 40 15.83 -11.76 14.12
N GLN A 41 16.61 -11.45 13.05
CA GLN A 41 17.28 -12.32 12.05
C GLN A 41 16.61 -12.45 10.66
N VAL A 42 17.27 -12.35 9.48
CA VAL A 42 18.68 -12.20 9.06
C VAL A 42 18.73 -11.53 7.67
N ASN A 43 19.80 -10.73 7.46
CA ASN A 43 20.35 -10.13 6.24
C ASN A 43 20.03 -10.79 4.88
N GLN A 44 19.74 -10.01 3.83
CA GLN A 44 20.73 -9.61 2.80
C GLN A 44 20.10 -8.80 1.66
N SER A 45 20.99 -8.11 0.95
CA SER A 45 20.79 -6.98 0.06
C SER A 45 20.59 -7.40 -1.41
N SER A 46 19.67 -6.70 -2.10
CA SER A 46 19.68 -6.39 -3.55
C SER A 46 19.48 -7.57 -4.54
N PRO A 47 19.31 -7.32 -5.85
CA PRO A 47 18.03 -7.32 -6.54
C PRO A 47 17.87 -8.48 -7.56
N THR A 48 16.64 -8.66 -8.08
CA THR A 48 16.29 -9.35 -9.34
C THR A 48 15.68 -10.77 -9.22
N ALA A 49 14.59 -10.92 -9.98
CA ALA A 49 13.94 -12.11 -10.52
C ALA A 49 12.88 -12.84 -9.65
N PRO A 50 11.77 -13.29 -10.27
CA PRO A 50 10.62 -13.88 -9.59
C PRO A 50 10.98 -15.28 -9.13
N GLN A 51 10.87 -15.55 -7.83
CA GLN A 51 11.17 -16.85 -7.28
C GLN A 51 9.95 -17.38 -6.53
N GLU A 52 9.29 -18.35 -7.15
CA GLU A 52 8.47 -19.36 -6.48
C GLU A 52 9.22 -19.86 -5.25
N THR A 53 8.66 -19.63 -4.06
CA THR A 53 9.13 -20.32 -2.86
C THR A 53 7.93 -20.84 -2.08
N ALA A 54 7.79 -22.16 -2.10
CA ALA A 54 6.85 -22.92 -1.30
C ALA A 54 7.14 -22.77 0.20
N GLY A 55 6.09 -22.52 0.99
CA GLY A 55 6.17 -22.43 2.44
C GLY A 55 4.83 -22.07 3.09
N GLU A 56 3.97 -23.09 3.20
CA GLU A 56 2.78 -23.20 4.08
C GLU A 56 1.47 -22.56 3.58
N ALA A 57 0.43 -23.42 3.50
CA ALA A 57 -0.87 -23.29 2.83
C ALA A 57 -0.80 -23.34 1.28
N SER A 58 -0.92 -24.55 0.72
CA SER A 58 -0.96 -24.82 -0.72
C SER A 58 -2.21 -24.24 -1.40
N SER A 59 -2.25 -22.93 -1.64
CA SER A 59 -3.03 -22.40 -2.76
C SER A 59 -2.19 -22.62 -4.02
N SER A 60 -2.71 -23.39 -4.98
CA SER A 60 -2.03 -23.67 -6.25
C SER A 60 -2.11 -22.50 -7.24
N ILE A 61 -2.43 -21.30 -6.74
CA ILE A 61 -2.69 -20.11 -7.54
C ILE A 61 -1.34 -19.46 -7.85
N PRO A 62 -0.95 -19.30 -9.13
CA PRO A 62 0.26 -18.55 -9.47
C PRO A 62 0.13 -17.10 -9.00
N TYR A 63 1.21 -16.54 -8.43
CA TYR A 63 1.19 -15.16 -7.92
C TYR A 63 2.54 -14.45 -8.09
N VAL A 64 2.50 -13.13 -8.02
CA VAL A 64 3.67 -12.24 -7.93
C VAL A 64 3.49 -11.33 -6.71
N GLU A 65 4.55 -11.13 -5.93
CA GLU A 65 4.52 -10.18 -4.82
C GLU A 65 4.74 -8.75 -5.33
N MET A 66 3.83 -7.83 -4.99
CA MET A 66 3.89 -6.43 -5.40
C MET A 66 3.61 -5.50 -4.23
N GLU A 67 4.37 -4.41 -4.13
CA GLU A 67 4.12 -3.31 -3.19
C GLU A 67 3.04 -2.37 -3.74
N VAL A 68 2.04 -2.06 -2.90
CA VAL A 68 0.93 -1.16 -3.25
C VAL A 68 1.38 0.29 -3.21
N LYS A 69 1.27 1.00 -4.33
CA LYS A 69 1.54 2.43 -4.47
C LYS A 69 0.26 3.26 -4.31
N PRO A 70 0.37 4.59 -4.08
CA PRO A 70 -0.79 5.46 -4.03
C PRO A 70 -1.60 5.42 -5.33
N GLY A 71 -2.87 5.05 -5.21
CA GLY A 71 -3.80 4.94 -6.34
C GLY A 71 -3.99 3.53 -6.88
N ASP A 72 -3.16 2.58 -6.45
CA ASP A 72 -3.27 1.19 -6.89
C ASP A 72 -4.55 0.53 -6.34
N THR A 73 -5.08 -0.38 -7.14
CA THR A 73 -6.15 -1.31 -6.78
C THR A 73 -5.69 -2.72 -7.10
N VAL A 74 -6.34 -3.74 -6.54
CA VAL A 74 -6.04 -5.14 -6.91
C VAL A 74 -6.20 -5.34 -8.42
N LEU A 75 -7.22 -4.73 -9.04
CA LEU A 75 -7.43 -4.83 -10.48
C LEU A 75 -6.31 -4.19 -11.29
N SER A 76 -5.90 -2.96 -10.94
CA SER A 76 -4.82 -2.29 -11.66
C SER A 76 -3.48 -3.02 -11.54
N LEU A 77 -3.20 -3.63 -10.38
CA LEU A 77 -1.99 -4.44 -10.20
C LEU A 77 -2.00 -5.70 -11.07
N VAL A 78 -3.16 -6.35 -11.26
CA VAL A 78 -3.30 -7.49 -12.17
C VAL A 78 -3.19 -7.06 -13.63
N GLU A 79 -3.78 -5.92 -14.00
CA GLU A 79 -3.64 -5.33 -15.34
C GLU A 79 -2.18 -4.98 -15.66
N ASP A 80 -1.46 -4.40 -14.69
CA ASP A 80 -0.03 -4.10 -14.80
C ASP A 80 0.82 -5.36 -14.97
N LEU A 81 0.46 -6.47 -14.33
CA LEU A 81 1.13 -7.76 -14.55
C LEU A 81 0.89 -8.32 -15.94
N LEU A 82 -0.30 -8.13 -16.51
CA LEU A 82 -0.68 -8.71 -17.81
C LEU A 82 -0.30 -7.83 -19.00
N ASP A 83 0.16 -6.60 -18.77
CA ASP A 83 0.32 -5.56 -19.79
C ASP A 83 -0.96 -5.38 -20.64
N GLY A 84 -2.14 -5.54 -20.02
CA GLY A 84 -3.40 -5.60 -20.77
C GLY A 84 -4.64 -5.98 -19.96
N SER A 85 -5.68 -6.43 -20.67
CA SER A 85 -6.97 -6.76 -20.06
C SER A 85 -6.96 -8.12 -19.34
N ILE A 86 -7.69 -8.19 -18.24
CA ILE A 86 -7.83 -9.39 -17.43
C ILE A 86 -8.66 -10.46 -18.19
N PRO A 87 -8.15 -11.70 -18.38
CA PRO A 87 -8.83 -12.74 -19.16
C PRO A 87 -9.89 -13.52 -18.37
N VAL A 88 -10.09 -13.21 -17.09
CA VAL A 88 -11.00 -13.88 -16.17
C VAL A 88 -12.05 -12.91 -15.60
N PRO A 89 -13.20 -13.40 -15.10
CA PRO A 89 -14.16 -12.55 -14.40
C PRO A 89 -13.54 -11.84 -13.19
N ILE A 90 -14.00 -10.63 -12.90
CA ILE A 90 -13.52 -9.82 -11.76
C ILE A 90 -13.71 -10.57 -10.44
N GLU A 91 -14.80 -11.31 -10.29
CA GLU A 91 -15.09 -12.12 -9.11
C GLU A 91 -13.98 -13.15 -8.85
N ARG A 92 -13.37 -13.70 -9.90
CA ARG A 92 -12.26 -14.65 -9.78
C ARG A 92 -11.00 -13.96 -9.26
N VAL A 93 -10.70 -12.76 -9.76
CA VAL A 93 -9.59 -11.95 -9.26
C VAL A 93 -9.74 -11.64 -7.77
N ILE A 94 -10.96 -11.29 -7.35
CA ILE A 94 -11.28 -11.01 -5.95
C ILE A 94 -11.05 -12.26 -5.09
N THR A 95 -11.62 -13.40 -5.48
CA THR A 95 -11.50 -14.64 -4.69
C THR A 95 -10.06 -15.13 -4.60
N ASP A 96 -9.32 -15.07 -5.71
CA ASP A 96 -7.94 -15.54 -5.75
C ASP A 96 -7.04 -14.63 -4.90
N PHE A 97 -7.26 -13.31 -4.94
CA PHE A 97 -6.55 -12.36 -4.08
C PHE A 97 -6.84 -12.59 -2.60
N GLU A 98 -8.12 -12.82 -2.24
CA GLU A 98 -8.53 -13.10 -0.86
C GLU A 98 -7.93 -14.41 -0.35
N GLU A 99 -7.91 -15.47 -1.18
CA GLU A 99 -7.29 -16.76 -0.84
C GLU A 99 -5.77 -16.66 -0.68
N LEU A 100 -5.12 -15.78 -1.44
CA LEU A 100 -3.67 -15.57 -1.38
C LEU A 100 -3.22 -14.75 -0.16
N ASN A 101 -4.07 -13.87 0.37
CA ASN A 101 -3.66 -12.84 1.34
C ASN A 101 -4.50 -12.79 2.62
N ASP A 102 -5.62 -13.51 2.70
CA ASP A 102 -6.61 -13.43 3.79
C ASP A 102 -7.13 -11.99 4.04
N VAL A 103 -7.15 -11.16 2.99
CA VAL A 103 -7.51 -9.73 3.04
C VAL A 103 -8.42 -9.38 1.88
N LEU A 104 -9.49 -8.61 2.16
CA LEU A 104 -10.38 -8.08 1.12
C LEU A 104 -9.64 -7.07 0.23
N PRO A 105 -9.87 -7.04 -1.11
CA PRO A 105 -9.25 -6.08 -2.02
C PRO A 105 -9.42 -4.61 -1.61
N ALA A 106 -10.56 -4.25 -1.01
CA ALA A 106 -10.84 -2.89 -0.53
C ALA A 106 -10.07 -2.48 0.73
N LYS A 107 -9.25 -3.38 1.30
CA LYS A 107 -8.49 -3.18 2.54
C LYS A 107 -6.98 -3.14 2.34
N ILE A 108 -6.51 -3.16 1.08
CA ILE A 108 -5.09 -3.02 0.78
C ILE A 108 -4.56 -1.67 1.30
N GLN A 109 -3.30 -1.69 1.73
CA GLN A 109 -2.65 -0.53 2.33
C GLN A 109 -1.42 -0.13 1.50
N ILE A 110 -1.27 1.17 1.28
CA ILE A 110 -0.12 1.76 0.59
C ILE A 110 1.17 1.39 1.34
N GLY A 111 2.19 0.97 0.61
CA GLY A 111 3.50 0.56 1.13
C GLY A 111 3.54 -0.84 1.75
N LYS A 112 2.46 -1.62 1.64
CA LYS A 112 2.48 -3.06 1.97
C LYS A 112 2.62 -3.89 0.70
N THR A 113 3.24 -5.06 0.84
CA THR A 113 3.37 -6.06 -0.22
C THR A 113 2.26 -7.09 -0.08
N TYR A 114 1.62 -7.42 -1.21
CA TYR A 114 0.62 -8.48 -1.29
C TYR A 114 0.95 -9.44 -2.44
N LYS A 115 0.43 -10.66 -2.36
CA LYS A 115 0.48 -11.65 -3.44
C LYS A 115 -0.63 -11.34 -4.45
N ILE A 116 -0.25 -10.92 -5.64
CA ILE A 116 -1.18 -10.58 -6.72
C ILE A 116 -1.31 -11.82 -7.63
N PRO A 117 -2.54 -12.31 -7.90
CA PRO A 117 -2.72 -13.49 -8.74
C PRO A 117 -2.23 -13.22 -10.17
N ASN A 118 -1.54 -14.19 -10.74
CA ASN A 118 -0.96 -14.12 -12.08
C ASN A 118 -1.73 -15.04 -13.04
N TYR A 119 -2.19 -14.48 -14.16
CA TYR A 119 -2.96 -15.16 -15.21
C TYR A 119 -2.23 -15.23 -16.56
N GLN A 120 -0.94 -14.89 -16.61
CA GLN A 120 -0.11 -15.06 -17.82
C GLN A 120 0.02 -16.52 -18.24
#